data_AF-A0A935EJ66-F1
#
_entry.id   AF-A0A935EJ66-F1
#
_cell.length_a   1.000
_cell.length_b   1.000
_cell.length_c   1.000
_cell.angle_alpha   90.00
_cell.angle_beta   90.00
_cell.angle_gamma   90.00
#
_symmetry.space_group_name_H-M   'P 1'
#
loop_
_entity.id
_entity.type
_entity.pdbx_description
1 polymer ?
#
loop_
_entity_poly.entity_id
_entity_poly.type
_entity_poly.pdbx_seq_one_letter_code
_entity_poly.pdbx_strand_id
1 'polypeptide(L)'
;MPDTIVALATPTGRSGIGVIRLSGDNALGICRNLVSDQEFSPEPRKAHLRQLHDLTSGETIDESLITYFRAPNSFTGEDVVEMSCHGSPVLLRQVIDICLKLDARMAEAGEFSLRALANGRIDLAEAEAIRDLIDSQSAASARQAVRQMRRDVAKSATSKR
;
A
#
# COMPACT_ATOMS: atom_id res chain seq x y z
N MET A 1 -18.41 -9.56 -0.97
CA MET A 1 -17.05 -10.08 -1.26
C MET A 1 -16.07 -9.00 -0.86
N PRO A 2 -14.90 -9.34 -0.28
CA PRO A 2 -13.89 -8.32 0.00
C PRO A 2 -13.48 -7.67 -1.32
N ASP A 3 -13.58 -6.35 -1.38
CA ASP A 3 -13.21 -5.55 -2.54
C ASP A 3 -11.72 -5.19 -2.48
N THR A 4 -11.13 -4.90 -3.64
CA THR A 4 -9.75 -4.40 -3.72
C THR A 4 -9.76 -2.89 -3.78
N ILE A 5 -8.99 -2.24 -2.90
CA ILE A 5 -8.88 -0.78 -2.84
C ILE A 5 -7.56 -0.30 -3.43
N VAL A 6 -7.60 0.87 -4.06
CA VAL A 6 -6.43 1.58 -4.59
C VAL A 6 -6.39 3.02 -4.08
N ALA A 7 -5.19 3.53 -3.79
CA ALA A 7 -4.97 4.96 -3.59
C ALA A 7 -3.50 5.35 -3.81
N LEU A 8 -3.29 6.65 -3.98
CA LEU A 8 -1.96 7.25 -3.87
C LEU A 8 -1.56 7.29 -2.38
N ALA A 9 -0.47 6.60 -2.03
CA ALA A 9 0.06 6.52 -0.67
C ALA A 9 1.04 7.65 -0.34
N THR A 10 1.52 8.39 -1.33
CA THR A 10 2.36 9.60 -1.18
C THR A 10 1.52 10.87 -1.26
N PRO A 11 2.00 12.03 -0.75
CA PRO A 11 1.34 13.31 -0.94
C PRO A 11 1.09 13.62 -2.42
N THR A 12 -0.02 14.29 -2.71
CA THR A 12 -0.33 14.77 -4.07
C THR A 12 0.63 15.87 -4.49
N GLY A 13 1.13 15.82 -5.73
CA GLY A 13 1.99 16.85 -6.28
C GLY A 13 3.04 16.28 -7.22
N ARG A 14 3.96 17.13 -7.67
CA ARG A 14 5.13 16.70 -8.44
C ARG A 14 6.22 16.26 -7.46
N SER A 15 6.75 15.06 -7.65
CA SER A 15 7.81 14.49 -6.82
C SER A 15 8.72 13.58 -7.65
N GLY A 16 9.85 13.17 -7.08
CA GLY A 16 10.70 12.15 -7.71
C GLY A 16 9.98 10.79 -7.79
N ILE A 17 9.19 10.46 -6.77
CA ILE A 17 8.47 9.18 -6.66
C ILE A 17 7.03 9.44 -6.18
N GLY A 18 6.08 8.70 -6.75
CA GLY A 18 4.74 8.52 -6.22
C GLY A 18 4.48 7.03 -5.98
N VAL A 19 3.88 6.68 -4.85
CA VAL A 19 3.57 5.28 -4.52
C VAL A 19 2.08 5.06 -4.64
N ILE A 20 1.67 4.13 -5.50
CA ILE A 20 0.29 3.64 -5.56
C ILE A 20 0.22 2.33 -4.78
N ARG A 21 -0.77 2.23 -3.90
CA ARG A 21 -1.00 1.05 -3.07
C ARG A 21 -2.34 0.40 -3.40
N LEU A 22 -2.31 -0.90 -3.63
CA LEU A 22 -3.46 -1.80 -3.75
C LEU A 22 -3.57 -2.67 -2.49
N SER A 23 -4.77 -2.95 -2.01
CA SER A 23 -5.04 -3.93 -0.94
C SER A 23 -6.32 -4.69 -1.21
N GLY A 24 -6.28 -6.02 -1.11
CA GLY A 24 -7.43 -6.92 -1.30
C GLY A 24 -7.07 -8.14 -2.13
N ASP A 25 -8.01 -9.09 -2.23
CA ASP A 25 -7.78 -10.40 -2.85
C ASP A 25 -7.35 -10.35 -4.32
N ASN A 26 -7.71 -9.27 -5.05
CA ASN A 26 -7.34 -9.09 -6.46
C ASN A 26 -6.12 -8.16 -6.65
N ALA A 27 -5.44 -7.71 -5.59
CA ALA A 27 -4.33 -6.76 -5.70
C ALA A 27 -3.22 -7.25 -6.66
N LEU A 28 -2.83 -8.53 -6.55
CA LEU A 28 -1.83 -9.12 -7.45
C LEU A 28 -2.38 -9.35 -8.87
N GLY A 29 -3.66 -9.69 -9.01
CA GLY A 29 -4.31 -9.84 -10.32
C GLY A 29 -4.35 -8.53 -11.10
N ILE A 30 -4.66 -7.42 -10.44
CA ILE A 30 -4.61 -6.08 -11.03
C ILE A 30 -3.17 -5.74 -11.44
N CYS A 31 -2.20 -6.00 -10.58
CA CYS A 31 -0.79 -5.78 -10.87
C CYS A 31 -0.32 -6.54 -12.13
N ARG A 32 -0.71 -7.81 -12.29
CA ARG A 32 -0.38 -8.65 -13.46
C ARG A 32 -0.86 -8.04 -14.78
N ASN A 33 -2.06 -7.47 -14.78
CA ASN A 33 -2.60 -6.77 -15.95
C ASN A 33 -1.80 -5.51 -16.25
N LEU A 34 -1.46 -4.71 -15.23
CA LEU A 34 -0.64 -3.49 -15.39
C LEU A 34 0.76 -3.78 -15.94
N VAL A 35 1.40 -4.87 -15.51
CA VAL A 35 2.73 -5.26 -16.04
C VAL A 35 2.66 -6.08 -17.33
N SER A 36 1.45 -6.30 -17.87
CA SER A 36 1.21 -7.14 -19.05
C SER A 36 1.83 -8.54 -18.97
N ASP A 37 1.85 -9.14 -17.76
CA ASP A 37 2.40 -10.46 -17.50
C ASP A 37 1.48 -11.21 -16.50
N GLN A 38 0.67 -12.14 -17.03
CA GLN A 38 -0.27 -12.92 -16.24
C GLN A 38 0.40 -13.99 -15.37
N GLU A 39 1.64 -14.37 -15.70
CA GLU A 39 2.43 -15.33 -14.94
C GLU A 39 3.30 -14.63 -13.88
N PHE A 40 3.29 -13.29 -13.84
CA PHE A 40 4.04 -12.52 -12.86
C PHE A 40 3.68 -12.96 -11.43
N SER A 41 4.65 -13.61 -10.79
CA SER A 41 4.54 -14.16 -9.44
C SER A 41 5.72 -13.65 -8.60
N PRO A 42 5.72 -12.36 -8.20
CA PRO A 42 6.81 -11.76 -7.46
C PRO A 42 7.00 -12.46 -6.12
N GLU A 43 8.27 -12.67 -5.74
CA GLU A 43 8.57 -13.08 -4.38
C GLU A 43 8.13 -11.98 -3.39
N PRO A 44 7.36 -12.31 -2.35
CA PRO A 44 6.88 -11.32 -1.39
C PRO A 44 8.04 -10.56 -0.73
N ARG A 45 7.87 -9.26 -0.52
CA ARG A 45 8.83 -8.34 0.13
C ARG A 45 10.18 -8.21 -0.60
N LYS A 46 10.22 -8.55 -1.90
CA LYS A 46 11.31 -8.18 -2.80
C LYS A 46 10.82 -7.16 -3.81
N ALA A 47 11.70 -6.23 -4.18
CA ALA A 47 11.43 -5.24 -5.20
C ALA A 47 11.68 -5.86 -6.58
N HIS A 48 10.73 -5.63 -7.51
CA HIS A 48 10.81 -6.08 -8.89
C HIS A 48 10.66 -4.86 -9.80
N LEU A 49 11.64 -4.62 -10.67
CA LEU A 49 11.54 -3.57 -11.70
C LEU A 49 10.67 -4.07 -12.85
N ARG A 50 9.59 -3.35 -13.18
CA ARG A 50 8.66 -3.71 -14.26
C ARG A 50 8.13 -2.47 -14.96
N GLN A 51 7.88 -2.60 -16.25
CA GLN A 51 7.13 -1.60 -16.99
C GLN A 51 5.65 -1.74 -16.69
N LEU A 52 4.96 -0.61 -16.60
CA LEU A 52 3.50 -0.53 -16.53
C LEU A 52 2.98 -0.15 -17.92
N HIS A 53 1.89 -0.77 -18.34
CA HIS A 53 1.33 -0.63 -19.68
C HIS A 53 -0.14 -0.19 -19.64
N ASP A 54 -0.54 0.58 -20.64
CA ASP A 54 -1.95 0.88 -20.88
C ASP A 54 -2.66 -0.36 -21.43
N LEU A 55 -3.82 -0.69 -20.86
CA LEU A 55 -4.57 -1.91 -21.23
C LEU A 55 -5.14 -1.88 -22.66
N THR A 56 -5.31 -0.69 -23.25
CA THR A 56 -5.92 -0.51 -24.57
C THR A 56 -4.85 -0.35 -25.65
N SER A 57 -3.88 0.55 -25.44
CA SER A 57 -2.84 0.82 -26.45
C SER A 57 -1.64 -0.13 -26.34
N GLY A 58 -1.41 -0.73 -25.16
CA GLY A 58 -0.20 -1.50 -24.86
C GLY A 58 1.04 -0.63 -24.67
N GLU A 59 0.92 0.70 -24.77
CA GLU A 59 2.06 1.61 -24.61
C GLU A 59 2.55 1.62 -23.16
N THR A 60 3.87 1.74 -23.00
CA THR A 60 4.49 1.87 -21.69
C THR A 60 4.11 3.22 -21.06
N ILE A 61 3.52 3.15 -19.87
CA ILE A 61 3.16 4.29 -19.03
C ILE A 61 4.38 4.73 -18.20
N ASP A 62 5.06 3.77 -17.58
CA ASP A 62 6.21 4.02 -16.70
C ASP A 62 7.08 2.76 -16.54
N GLU A 63 8.27 2.94 -15.99
CA GLU A 63 9.06 1.88 -15.38
C GLU A 63 9.02 2.07 -13.84
N SER A 64 8.49 1.07 -13.13
CA SER A 64 8.19 1.17 -11.70
C SER A 64 8.84 0.04 -10.89
N LEU A 65 9.13 0.34 -9.62
CA LEU A 65 9.49 -0.68 -8.64
C LEU A 65 8.22 -1.21 -7.97
N ILE A 66 7.99 -2.51 -8.11
CA ILE A 66 6.83 -3.20 -7.55
C ILE A 66 7.26 -4.03 -6.35
N THR A 67 6.53 -3.90 -5.24
CA THR A 67 6.68 -4.76 -4.07
C THR A 67 5.34 -5.42 -3.74
N TYR A 68 5.33 -6.74 -3.68
CA TYR A 68 4.15 -7.52 -3.28
C TYR A 68 4.30 -7.97 -1.83
N PHE A 69 3.22 -7.85 -1.05
CA PHE A 69 3.10 -8.35 0.30
C PHE A 69 1.93 -9.33 0.33
N ARG A 70 2.25 -10.63 0.44
CA ARG A 70 1.25 -11.69 0.54
C ARG A 70 0.56 -11.65 1.91
N ALA A 71 -0.75 -11.85 1.94
CA ALA A 71 -1.53 -12.08 3.16
C ALA A 71 -0.97 -13.27 3.97
N PRO A 72 -1.04 -13.27 5.31
CA PRO A 72 -1.45 -12.17 6.19
C PRO A 72 -0.31 -11.17 6.48
N ASN A 73 0.79 -11.25 5.72
CA ASN A 73 2.08 -10.68 6.02
C ASN A 73 2.28 -9.27 5.41
N SER A 74 1.23 -8.46 5.43
CA SER A 74 1.15 -7.09 4.91
C SER A 74 0.67 -6.10 5.99
N PHE A 75 0.59 -4.81 5.64
CA PHE A 75 0.06 -3.78 6.52
C PHE A 75 -1.42 -4.01 6.86
N THR A 76 -2.26 -4.24 5.84
CA THR A 76 -3.69 -4.46 6.02
C THR A 76 -4.03 -5.87 6.47
N GLY A 77 -3.10 -6.83 6.34
CA GLY A 77 -3.36 -8.26 6.55
C GLY A 77 -3.93 -8.96 5.31
N GLU A 78 -4.16 -8.23 4.23
CA GLU A 78 -4.61 -8.74 2.93
C GLU A 78 -3.42 -8.86 1.95
N ASP A 79 -3.67 -9.31 0.73
CA ASP A 79 -2.69 -9.15 -0.34
C ASP A 79 -2.54 -7.65 -0.67
N VAL A 80 -1.31 -7.16 -0.68
CA VAL A 80 -0.97 -5.75 -0.95
C VAL A 80 0.07 -5.67 -2.05
N VAL A 81 -0.13 -4.75 -2.99
CA VAL A 81 0.87 -4.40 -4.00
C VAL A 81 1.17 -2.91 -3.88
N GLU A 82 2.45 -2.56 -3.82
CA GLU A 82 2.92 -1.18 -3.88
C GLU A 82 3.72 -0.97 -5.16
N MET A 83 3.36 0.06 -5.93
CA MET A 83 4.02 0.46 -7.17
C MET A 83 4.64 1.83 -6.96
N SER A 84 5.97 1.87 -6.85
CA SER A 84 6.75 3.11 -6.80
C SER A 84 7.04 3.57 -8.22
N CYS A 85 6.24 4.53 -8.67
CA CYS A 85 6.30 5.13 -10.00
C CYS A 85 7.00 6.48 -9.95
N HIS A 86 7.33 7.07 -11.09
CA HIS A 86 7.72 8.47 -11.15
C HIS A 86 6.57 9.36 -10.65
N GLY A 87 6.91 10.39 -9.88
CA GLY A 87 5.94 11.28 -9.22
C GLY A 87 5.24 12.30 -10.14
N SER A 88 4.86 11.89 -11.35
CA SER A 88 4.07 12.70 -12.29
C SER A 88 2.57 12.54 -11.99
N PRO A 89 1.84 13.61 -11.66
CA PRO A 89 0.40 13.52 -11.34
C PRO A 89 -0.45 12.89 -12.45
N VAL A 90 -0.09 13.11 -13.72
CA VAL A 90 -0.81 12.56 -14.87
C VAL A 90 -0.61 11.05 -14.96
N LEU A 91 0.65 10.60 -14.80
CA LEU A 91 1.03 9.19 -14.82
C LEU A 91 0.38 8.42 -13.67
N LEU A 92 0.50 8.94 -12.44
CA LEU A 92 -0.09 8.33 -11.26
C LEU A 92 -1.61 8.20 -11.38
N ARG A 93 -2.27 9.23 -11.94
CA ARG A 93 -3.70 9.18 -12.23
C ARG A 93 -4.03 8.12 -13.26
N GLN A 94 -3.26 8.02 -14.34
CA GLN A 94 -3.47 6.99 -15.37
C GLN A 94 -3.37 5.57 -14.79
N VAL A 95 -2.38 5.30 -13.94
CA VAL A 95 -2.24 3.99 -13.29
C VAL A 95 -3.42 3.71 -12.35
N ILE A 96 -3.86 4.69 -11.55
CA ILE A 96 -5.05 4.56 -10.70
C ILE A 96 -6.30 4.29 -11.55
N ASP A 97 -6.51 5.03 -12.63
CA ASP A 97 -7.66 4.86 -13.52
C ASP A 97 -7.68 3.44 -14.14
N ILE A 98 -6.52 2.86 -14.43
CA ILE A 98 -6.40 1.46 -14.86
C ILE A 98 -6.78 0.49 -13.74
N CYS A 99 -6.30 0.71 -12.51
CA CYS A 99 -6.71 -0.11 -11.36
C CYS A 99 -8.24 -0.10 -11.19
N LEU A 100 -8.88 1.07 -11.33
CA LEU A 100 -10.33 1.21 -11.24
C LEU A 100 -11.07 0.45 -12.34
N LYS A 101 -10.52 0.41 -13.56
CA LYS A 101 -11.07 -0.40 -14.67
C LYS A 101 -10.93 -1.91 -14.44
N LEU A 102 -10.01 -2.33 -13.57
CA LEU A 102 -9.75 -3.72 -13.20
C LEU A 102 -10.44 -4.12 -11.88
N ASP A 103 -11.59 -3.52 -11.61
CA ASP A 103 -12.45 -3.77 -10.44
C ASP A 103 -11.81 -3.44 -9.06
N ALA A 104 -10.77 -2.58 -9.02
CA ALA A 104 -10.49 -1.87 -7.78
C ALA A 104 -11.47 -0.70 -7.60
N ARG A 105 -11.62 -0.25 -6.35
CA ARG A 105 -12.23 1.05 -6.06
C ARG A 105 -11.26 1.96 -5.32
N MET A 106 -11.54 3.26 -5.31
CA MET A 106 -10.78 4.19 -4.48
C MET A 106 -10.93 3.82 -3.00
N ALA A 107 -9.82 3.85 -2.27
CA ALA A 107 -9.81 3.73 -0.82
C ALA A 107 -10.44 4.97 -0.17
N GLU A 108 -11.22 4.76 0.89
CA GLU A 108 -11.67 5.84 1.76
C GLU A 108 -10.54 6.36 2.68
N ALA A 109 -10.76 7.52 3.28
CA ALA A 109 -9.80 8.11 4.20
C ALA A 109 -9.52 7.18 5.39
N GLY A 110 -8.27 6.77 5.55
CA GLY A 110 -7.85 5.87 6.63
C GLY A 110 -8.21 4.39 6.42
N GLU A 111 -8.78 4.02 5.27
CA GLU A 111 -9.31 2.66 5.07
C GLU A 111 -8.25 1.56 5.18
N PHE A 112 -7.02 1.79 4.71
CA PHE A 112 -5.93 0.82 4.89
C PHE A 112 -5.65 0.53 6.37
N SER A 113 -5.64 1.55 7.23
CA SER A 113 -5.46 1.38 8.66
C SER A 113 -6.68 0.73 9.31
N LEU A 114 -7.89 1.04 8.84
CA LEU A 114 -9.13 0.39 9.31
C LEU A 114 -9.12 -1.11 8.99
N ARG A 115 -8.67 -1.51 7.79
CA ARG A 115 -8.51 -2.93 7.42
C ARG A 115 -7.42 -3.60 8.26
N ALA A 116 -6.30 -2.92 8.51
CA ALA A 116 -5.26 -3.41 9.39
C ALA A 116 -5.81 -3.71 10.80
N LEU A 117 -6.62 -2.80 11.36
CA LEU A 117 -7.30 -2.99 12.64
C LEU A 117 -8.29 -4.17 12.59
N ALA A 118 -9.14 -4.23 11.56
CA ALA A 118 -10.13 -5.30 11.38
C ALA A 118 -9.50 -6.69 11.25
N ASN A 119 -8.32 -6.78 10.63
CA ASN A 119 -7.55 -8.01 10.48
C ASN A 119 -6.58 -8.26 11.65
N GLY A 120 -6.66 -7.49 12.73
CA GLY A 120 -5.85 -7.66 13.94
C GLY A 120 -4.34 -7.46 13.70
N ARG A 121 -3.97 -6.69 12.67
CA ARG A 121 -2.57 -6.33 12.38
C ARG A 121 -2.04 -5.23 13.29
N ILE A 122 -2.95 -4.37 13.73
CA ILE A 122 -2.70 -3.28 14.67
C ILE A 122 -3.89 -3.17 15.63
N ASP A 123 -3.69 -2.59 16.81
CA ASP A 123 -4.77 -2.16 17.69
C ASP A 123 -5.20 -0.70 17.43
N LEU A 124 -6.26 -0.25 18.12
CA LEU A 124 -6.77 1.12 17.96
C LEU A 124 -5.74 2.18 18.38
N ALA A 125 -4.97 1.93 19.44
CA ALA A 125 -3.97 2.85 19.94
C ALA A 125 -2.78 2.98 18.98
N GLU A 126 -2.44 1.91 18.25
CA GLU A 126 -1.46 1.91 17.17
C GLU A 126 -1.98 2.65 15.94
N ALA A 127 -3.25 2.47 15.56
CA ALA A 127 -3.87 3.23 14.47
C ALA A 127 -3.88 4.74 14.75
N GLU A 128 -4.23 5.16 15.96
CA GLU A 128 -4.13 6.56 16.40
C GLU A 128 -2.69 7.06 16.38
N ALA A 129 -1.73 6.25 16.82
CA ALA A 129 -0.32 6.61 16.80
C ALA A 129 0.24 6.79 15.38
N ILE A 130 -0.25 6.03 14.40
CA ILE A 130 0.11 6.24 12.98
C ILE A 130 -0.35 7.63 12.52
N ARG A 131 -1.60 8.02 12.81
CA ARG A 131 -2.11 9.35 12.49
C ARG A 131 -1.27 10.44 13.16
N ASP A 132 -1.05 10.31 14.47
CA ASP A 132 -0.29 11.28 15.25
C ASP A 132 1.17 11.42 14.77
N LEU A 133 1.76 10.32 14.26
CA LEU A 133 3.09 10.36 13.64
C LEU A 133 3.07 11.14 12.32
N ILE A 134 2.10 10.88 11.45
CA ILE A 134 1.94 11.57 10.16
C ILE A 134 1.73 13.08 10.37
N ASP A 135 0.92 13.46 11.35
CA ASP A 135 0.57 14.86 11.65
C ASP A 135 1.61 15.60 12.51
N SER A 136 2.67 14.90 12.94
CA SER A 136 3.64 15.44 13.90
C SER A 136 4.40 16.67 13.37
N GLN A 137 4.36 17.77 14.13
CA GLN A 137 5.08 19.01 13.82
C GLN A 137 6.39 19.18 14.61
N SER A 138 6.75 18.21 15.46
CA SER A 138 7.98 18.25 16.26
C SER A 138 8.64 16.88 16.35
N ALA A 139 9.98 16.85 16.45
CA ALA A 139 10.71 15.60 16.65
C ALA A 139 10.37 14.92 18.00
N ALA A 140 9.88 15.67 18.98
CA ALA A 140 9.46 15.12 20.26
C ALA A 140 8.14 14.34 20.13
N SER A 141 7.12 14.92 19.50
CA SER A 141 5.83 14.28 19.25
C SER A 141 5.97 13.09 18.29
N ALA A 142 6.74 13.22 17.22
CA ALA A 142 7.04 12.10 16.32
C ALA A 142 7.65 10.90 17.06
N ARG A 143 8.65 11.14 17.93
CA ARG A 143 9.27 10.08 18.74
C ARG A 143 8.28 9.43 19.72
N GLN A 144 7.33 10.20 20.26
CA GLN A 144 6.30 9.66 21.15
C GLN A 144 5.35 8.74 20.39
N ALA A 145 4.88 9.16 19.21
CA ALA A 145 3.99 8.37 18.36
C ALA A 145 4.66 7.05 17.92
N VAL A 146 5.93 7.09 17.49
CA VAL A 146 6.71 5.88 17.16
C VAL A 146 6.82 4.91 18.35
N ARG A 147 7.01 5.43 19.57
CA ARG A 147 7.05 4.58 20.78
C ARG A 147 5.71 3.92 21.06
N GLN A 148 4.60 4.60 20.78
CA GLN A 148 3.25 4.04 20.95
C GLN A 148 2.96 2.95 19.92
N MET A 149 3.32 3.16 18.66
CA MET A 149 3.21 2.16 17.59
C MET A 149 4.01 0.87 17.85
N ARG A 150 5.01 0.89 18.73
CA ARG A 150 5.90 -0.28 19.00
C ARG A 150 5.52 -1.05 20.27
N ARG A 151 4.45 -0.67 20.98
CA ARG A 151 4.17 -1.21 22.33
C ARG A 151 3.84 -2.71 22.35
N ASP A 152 3.63 -3.35 21.21
CA ASP A 152 3.34 -4.79 21.11
C ASP A 152 4.54 -5.74 21.25
N VAL A 153 5.78 -5.27 21.10
CA VAL A 153 6.95 -6.13 21.36
C VAL A 153 7.17 -6.35 22.88
N ALA A 154 6.66 -5.46 23.73
CA ALA A 154 6.89 -5.56 25.19
C ALA A 154 5.88 -6.47 25.91
N LYS A 155 4.67 -6.67 25.36
CA LYS A 155 3.61 -7.46 26.03
C LYS A 155 3.69 -8.96 25.75
N SER A 156 4.29 -9.37 24.63
CA SER A 156 4.50 -10.80 24.31
C SER A 156 5.59 -11.47 25.18
N ALA A 157 6.39 -10.69 25.91
CA ALA A 157 7.34 -11.22 26.91
C ALA A 157 6.76 -11.38 28.32
N THR A 158 5.53 -10.91 28.59
CA THR A 158 4.98 -10.87 29.97
C THR A 158 3.76 -11.77 30.18
N SER A 159 3.21 -12.42 29.14
CA SER A 159 2.11 -13.41 29.28
C SER A 159 2.60 -14.87 29.32
N LYS A 160 3.71 -15.11 30.02
CA LYS A 160 4.13 -16.44 30.49
C LYS A 160 4.75 -16.31 31.88
N ARG A 161 3.94 -15.95 32.88
CA ARG A 161 4.12 -16.32 34.29
C ARG A 161 2.77 -16.37 34.97
#